data_AF-A0A2I1GSG4-F1
#
_entry.id   AF-A0A2I1GSG4-F1
#
_cell.length_a   1.000
_cell.length_b   1.000
_cell.length_c   1.000
_cell.angle_alpha   90.00
_cell.angle_beta   90.00
_cell.angle_gamma   90.00
#
_symmetry.space_group_name_H-M   'P 1'
#
loop_
_entity.id
_entity.type
_entity.pdbx_description
1 polymer ?
#
loop_
_entity_poly.entity_id
_entity_poly.type
_entity_poly.pdbx_seq_one_letter_code
_entity_poly.pdbx_strand_id
1 'polypeptide(L)'
;MPTDIPTSTSPNTILFSDSTFNRELHKTYKRLNWNQKMTYENFPDDLTKVSYLKGILEERKKWKLLVYLYSHLASIAITINFINLTYDSDKDIIETILSASFCFVIGIRISRLVKMLSVLAEGRE
;
A
#
# COMPACT_ATOMS: atom_id res chain seq x y z
N MET A 1 40.43 -41.71 11.54
CA MET A 1 39.95 -40.31 11.61
C MET A 1 38.44 -40.34 11.58
N PRO A 2 37.71 -39.74 12.54
CA PRO A 2 36.27 -39.56 12.38
C PRO A 2 36.05 -38.38 11.42
N THR A 3 35.26 -38.63 10.38
CA THR A 3 34.84 -37.62 9.41
C THR A 3 33.71 -36.82 10.03
N ASP A 4 33.99 -35.55 10.38
CA ASP A 4 32.98 -34.60 10.79
C ASP A 4 32.00 -34.39 9.62
N ILE A 5 30.76 -34.83 9.81
CA ILE A 5 29.65 -34.54 8.91
C ILE A 5 29.34 -33.04 9.04
N PRO A 6 29.28 -32.25 7.96
CA PRO A 6 28.91 -30.86 8.08
C PRO A 6 27.48 -30.78 8.61
N THR A 7 27.33 -30.14 9.77
CA THR A 7 26.06 -29.86 10.42
C THR A 7 25.12 -29.26 9.39
N SER A 8 24.07 -30.01 9.06
CA SER A 8 22.97 -29.58 8.19
C SER A 8 22.44 -28.24 8.69
N THR A 9 22.75 -27.16 7.97
CA THR A 9 22.09 -25.88 8.17
C THR A 9 20.63 -26.09 7.78
N SER A 10 19.76 -26.15 8.79
CA SER A 10 18.32 -26.24 8.59
C SER A 10 17.89 -25.16 7.60
N PRO A 11 17.12 -25.49 6.55
CA PRO A 11 16.63 -24.51 5.58
C PRO A 11 15.75 -23.41 6.21
N ASN A 12 15.34 -23.59 7.47
CA ASN A 12 14.56 -22.64 8.25
C ASN A 12 15.36 -21.41 8.72
N THR A 13 16.69 -21.46 8.74
CA THR A 13 17.52 -20.34 9.23
C THR A 13 17.59 -19.17 8.23
N ILE A 14 17.31 -19.44 6.95
CA ILE A 14 17.39 -18.42 5.87
C ILE A 14 16.13 -17.55 5.83
N LEU A 15 15.01 -17.99 6.42
CA LEU A 15 13.70 -17.32 6.26
C LEU A 15 13.50 -16.06 7.14
N PHE A 16 14.40 -15.75 8.07
CA PHE A 16 14.16 -14.77 9.15
C PHE A 16 15.19 -13.62 9.26
N SER A 17 16.07 -13.43 8.27
CA SER A 17 17.13 -12.41 8.37
C SER A 17 16.62 -10.96 8.24
N ASP A 18 15.42 -10.75 7.72
CA ASP A 18 14.89 -9.39 7.49
C ASP A 18 14.12 -8.88 8.71
N SER A 19 14.83 -8.18 9.60
CA SER A 19 14.30 -7.62 10.85
C SER A 19 13.08 -6.70 10.64
N THR A 20 12.98 -6.07 9.47
CA THR A 20 11.85 -5.21 9.10
C THR A 20 10.59 -6.02 8.84
N PHE A 21 10.71 -7.12 8.10
CA PHE A 21 9.60 -8.02 7.78
C PHE A 21 9.03 -8.66 9.04
N ASN A 22 9.88 -9.18 9.92
CA ASN A 22 9.46 -9.73 11.22
C ASN A 22 8.73 -8.70 12.08
N ARG A 23 9.17 -7.43 12.04
CA ARG A 23 8.48 -6.32 12.72
C ARG A 23 7.09 -6.05 12.13
N GLU A 24 6.93 -6.15 10.80
CA GLU A 24 5.61 -6.00 10.15
C GLU A 24 4.67 -7.15 10.48
N LEU A 25 5.16 -8.39 10.52
CA LEU A 25 4.38 -9.56 10.92
C LEU A 25 3.90 -9.44 12.37
N HIS A 26 4.79 -9.05 13.29
CA HIS A 26 4.43 -8.85 14.70
C HIS A 26 3.35 -7.78 14.88
N LYS A 27 3.48 -6.66 14.15
CA LYS A 27 2.45 -5.61 14.15
C LYS A 27 1.13 -6.11 13.57
N THR A 28 1.19 -6.97 12.54
CA THR A 28 0.00 -7.54 11.91
C THR A 28 -0.73 -8.47 12.87
N TYR A 29 0.00 -9.34 13.56
CA TYR A 29 -0.53 -10.22 14.61
C TYR A 29 -1.25 -9.45 15.71
N LYS A 30 -0.63 -8.38 16.23
CA LYS A 30 -1.25 -7.51 17.27
C LYS A 30 -2.55 -6.83 16.82
N ARG A 31 -2.80 -6.75 15.51
CA ARG A 31 -3.96 -6.07 14.92
C ARG A 31 -4.97 -7.06 14.34
N LEU A 32 -4.85 -8.36 14.60
CA LEU A 32 -5.86 -9.32 14.20
C LEU A 32 -7.15 -9.07 14.98
N ASN A 33 -8.29 -9.22 14.31
CA ASN A 33 -9.56 -9.29 15.01
C ASN A 33 -9.73 -10.68 15.67
N TRP A 34 -10.78 -10.83 16.49
CA TRP A 34 -11.02 -12.06 17.26
C TRP A 34 -11.04 -13.34 16.40
N ASN A 35 -11.80 -13.32 15.30
CA ASN A 35 -11.94 -14.47 14.40
C ASN A 35 -10.62 -14.82 13.70
N GLN A 36 -9.88 -13.81 13.26
CA GLN A 36 -8.57 -13.99 12.64
C GLN A 36 -7.56 -14.55 13.62
N LYS A 37 -7.64 -14.15 14.89
CA LYS A 37 -6.75 -14.60 15.95
C LYS A 37 -7.02 -16.07 16.31
N MET A 38 -8.29 -16.48 16.44
CA MET A 38 -8.63 -17.89 16.62
C MET A 38 -8.14 -18.76 15.46
N THR A 39 -8.33 -18.29 14.22
CA THR A 39 -7.84 -19.00 13.03
C THR A 39 -6.31 -19.13 13.06
N TYR A 40 -5.60 -18.06 13.42
CA TYR A 40 -4.14 -18.05 13.54
C TYR A 40 -3.62 -19.03 14.62
N GLU A 41 -4.28 -19.06 15.78
CA GLU A 41 -3.89 -19.92 16.90
C GLU A 41 -4.15 -21.41 16.63
N ASN A 42 -5.14 -21.74 15.79
CA ASN A 42 -5.48 -23.11 15.40
C ASN A 42 -4.50 -23.74 14.38
N PHE A 43 -3.59 -22.95 13.79
CA PHE A 43 -2.61 -23.53 12.87
C PHE A 43 -1.55 -24.35 13.62
N PRO A 44 -1.24 -25.57 13.16
CA PRO A 44 -0.37 -26.49 13.88
C PRO A 44 1.12 -26.13 13.78
N ASP A 45 1.52 -25.39 12.74
CA ASP A 45 2.92 -25.08 12.45
C ASP A 45 3.17 -23.57 12.24
N ASP A 46 4.41 -23.16 12.48
CA ASP A 46 4.82 -21.75 12.40
C ASP A 46 4.89 -21.23 10.96
N LEU A 47 5.10 -22.11 9.97
CA LEU A 47 5.16 -21.71 8.56
C LEU A 47 3.78 -21.26 8.08
N THR A 48 2.73 -22.01 8.40
CA THR A 48 1.34 -21.67 8.10
C THR A 48 0.93 -20.37 8.81
N LYS A 49 1.35 -20.18 10.06
CA LYS A 49 1.12 -18.94 10.82
C LYS A 49 1.76 -17.73 10.13
N VAL A 50 3.02 -17.84 9.71
CA VAL A 50 3.73 -16.77 9.00
C VAL A 50 3.07 -16.48 7.64
N SER A 51 2.74 -17.53 6.87
CA SER A 51 2.06 -17.40 5.58
C SER A 51 0.71 -16.69 5.72
N TYR A 52 -0.07 -17.05 6.74
CA TYR A 52 -1.35 -16.41 7.04
C TYR A 52 -1.20 -14.92 7.38
N LEU A 53 -0.24 -14.56 8.25
CA LEU A 53 0.03 -13.16 8.58
C LEU A 53 0.53 -12.36 7.37
N LYS A 54 1.35 -12.99 6.53
CA LYS A 54 1.82 -12.40 5.26
C LYS A 54 0.63 -12.11 4.34
N GLY A 55 -0.29 -13.05 4.16
CA GLY A 55 -1.50 -12.84 3.36
C GLY A 55 -2.36 -11.67 3.85
N ILE A 56 -2.56 -11.57 5.17
CA ILE A 56 -3.29 -10.43 5.77
C ILE A 56 -2.55 -9.11 5.54
N LEU A 57 -1.23 -9.11 5.67
CA LEU A 57 -0.40 -7.92 5.46
C LEU A 57 -0.49 -7.44 4.00
N GLU A 58 -0.43 -8.35 3.03
CA GLU A 58 -0.57 -8.06 1.61
C GLU A 58 -1.96 -7.50 1.28
N GLU A 59 -3.02 -8.12 1.79
CA GLU A 59 -4.40 -7.62 1.63
C GLU A 59 -4.54 -6.20 2.20
N ARG A 60 -3.99 -5.93 3.38
CA ARG A 60 -3.99 -4.57 3.96
C ARG A 60 -3.23 -3.56 3.10
N LYS A 61 -2.11 -3.96 2.48
CA LYS A 61 -1.36 -3.10 1.55
C LYS A 61 -2.21 -2.78 0.32
N LYS A 62 -2.93 -3.76 -0.25
CA LYS A 62 -3.87 -3.54 -1.37
C LYS A 62 -5.00 -2.59 -0.99
N TRP A 63 -5.65 -2.80 0.15
CA TRP A 63 -6.73 -1.91 0.62
C TRP A 63 -6.25 -0.48 0.87
N LYS A 64 -5.08 -0.31 1.48
CA LYS A 64 -4.49 1.01 1.68
C LYS A 64 -4.23 1.73 0.37
N LEU A 65 -3.71 1.00 -0.62
CA LEU A 65 -3.45 1.53 -1.95
C LEU A 65 -4.75 1.93 -2.66
N LEU A 66 -5.79 1.11 -2.56
CA LEU A 66 -7.10 1.38 -3.16
C LEU A 66 -7.78 2.61 -2.52
N VAL A 67 -7.73 2.72 -1.18
CA VAL A 67 -8.22 3.92 -0.47
C VAL A 67 -7.46 5.17 -0.92
N TYR A 68 -6.15 5.06 -1.07
CA TYR A 68 -5.33 6.19 -1.50
C TYR A 68 -5.65 6.59 -2.94
N LEU A 69 -5.82 5.62 -3.84
CA LEU A 69 -6.24 5.85 -5.23
C LEU A 69 -7.59 6.58 -5.28
N TYR A 70 -8.57 6.08 -4.52
CA TYR A 70 -9.89 6.69 -4.43
C TYR A 70 -9.84 8.13 -3.91
N SER A 71 -9.01 8.40 -2.88
CA SER A 71 -8.84 9.75 -2.34
C SER A 71 -8.29 10.74 -3.39
N HIS A 72 -7.38 10.28 -4.27
CA HIS A 72 -6.82 11.11 -5.33
C HIS A 72 -7.86 11.40 -6.42
N LEU A 73 -8.62 10.38 -6.84
CA LEU A 73 -9.71 10.56 -7.80
C LEU A 73 -10.78 11.52 -7.28
N ALA A 74 -11.20 11.35 -6.02
CA ALA A 74 -12.17 12.26 -5.38
C ALA A 74 -11.64 13.70 -5.33
N SER A 75 -10.37 13.89 -4.96
CA SER A 75 -9.74 15.21 -4.95
C SER A 75 -9.72 15.86 -6.34
N ILE A 76 -9.42 15.10 -7.39
CA ILE A 76 -9.44 15.60 -8.78
C ILE A 76 -10.86 16.01 -9.16
N ALA A 77 -11.86 15.15 -8.90
CA ALA A 77 -13.26 15.42 -9.20
C ALA A 77 -13.79 16.68 -8.49
N ILE A 78 -13.48 16.85 -7.21
CA ILE A 78 -13.85 18.06 -6.44
C ILE A 78 -13.23 19.31 -7.07
N THR A 79 -11.95 19.23 -7.47
CA THR A 79 -11.26 20.38 -8.06
C THR A 79 -11.85 20.76 -9.43
N ILE A 80 -12.17 19.77 -10.26
CA ILE A 80 -12.83 19.99 -11.57
C ILE A 80 -14.22 20.61 -11.37
N ASN A 81 -15.02 20.08 -10.44
CA ASN A 81 -16.34 20.64 -10.15
C ASN A 81 -16.25 22.08 -9.62
N PHE A 82 -15.27 22.37 -8.78
CA PHE A 82 -15.03 23.74 -8.30
C PHE A 82 -14.68 24.69 -9.46
N ILE A 83 -13.78 24.28 -10.37
CA ILE A 83 -13.46 25.06 -11.57
C ILE A 83 -14.72 25.31 -12.39
N ASN A 84 -15.50 24.27 -12.69
CA ASN A 84 -16.73 24.40 -13.49
C ASN A 84 -17.77 25.32 -12.83
N LEU A 85 -17.93 25.28 -11.51
CA LEU A 85 -18.85 26.14 -10.76
C LEU A 85 -18.40 27.60 -10.71
N THR A 86 -17.09 27.84 -10.77
CA THR A 86 -16.50 29.18 -10.65
C THR A 86 -15.99 29.72 -11.98
N TYR A 87 -16.23 29.01 -13.09
CA TYR A 87 -15.83 29.45 -14.43
C TYR A 87 -16.84 30.43 -15.01
N ASP A 88 -16.55 31.72 -14.84
CA ASP A 88 -17.04 32.81 -15.68
C ASP A 88 -16.16 32.98 -16.93
N SER A 89 -16.74 33.35 -18.07
CA SER A 89 -16.00 33.62 -19.31
C SER A 89 -15.40 35.02 -19.35
N ASP A 90 -15.94 35.97 -18.56
CA ASP A 90 -15.50 37.37 -18.50
C ASP A 90 -14.44 37.59 -17.40
N LYS A 91 -13.58 36.58 -17.20
CA LYS A 91 -12.63 36.52 -16.09
C LYS A 91 -11.55 37.58 -16.17
N ASP A 92 -11.50 38.39 -15.12
CA ASP A 92 -10.37 39.28 -14.85
C ASP A 92 -9.06 38.49 -14.69
N ILE A 93 -7.92 39.18 -14.86
CA ILE A 93 -6.56 38.60 -14.78
C ILE A 93 -6.35 37.79 -13.50
N ILE A 94 -6.95 38.23 -12.37
CA ILE A 94 -6.86 37.56 -11.07
C ILE A 94 -7.53 36.19 -11.09
N GLU A 95 -8.71 36.06 -11.72
CA GLU A 95 -9.42 34.78 -11.82
C GLU A 95 -8.77 33.82 -12.80
N THR A 96 -8.10 34.35 -13.83
CA THR A 96 -7.27 33.58 -14.75
C THR A 96 -6.06 32.97 -14.04
N ILE A 97 -5.37 33.74 -13.19
CA ILE A 97 -4.23 33.25 -12.38
C ILE A 97 -4.69 32.20 -11.36
N LEU A 98 -5.85 32.39 -10.74
CA LEU A 98 -6.46 31.38 -9.85
C LEU A 98 -6.76 30.08 -10.61
N SER A 99 -7.40 30.16 -11.78
CA SER A 99 -7.69 29.00 -12.62
C SER A 99 -6.43 28.25 -13.03
N ALA A 100 -5.37 28.95 -13.44
CA ALA A 100 -4.08 28.35 -13.78
C ALA A 100 -3.44 27.65 -12.57
N SER A 101 -3.57 28.22 -11.37
CA SER A 101 -3.10 27.61 -10.12
C SER A 101 -3.85 26.32 -9.79
N PHE A 102 -5.18 26.30 -9.99
CA PHE A 102 -5.97 25.07 -9.83
C PHE A 102 -5.58 24.00 -10.84
N CYS A 103 -5.36 24.37 -12.12
CA CYS A 103 -4.85 23.44 -13.14
C CYS A 103 -3.48 22.87 -12.77
N PHE A 104 -2.57 23.68 -12.21
CA PHE A 104 -1.26 23.21 -11.75
C PHE A 104 -1.39 22.19 -10.60
N VAL A 105 -2.29 22.45 -9.63
CA VAL A 105 -2.60 21.51 -8.56
C VAL A 105 -3.16 20.19 -9.12
N ILE A 106 -4.09 20.25 -10.07
CA ILE A 106 -4.62 19.07 -10.77
C ILE A 106 -3.49 18.30 -11.45
N GLY A 107 -2.58 18.99 -12.17
CA GLY A 107 -1.44 18.38 -12.83
C GLY A 107 -0.53 17.59 -11.86
N ILE A 108 -0.23 18.16 -10.69
CA ILE A 108 0.54 17.45 -9.64
C ILE A 108 -0.22 16.21 -9.15
N ARG A 109 -1.54 16.32 -8.93
CA ARG A 109 -2.38 15.21 -8.46
C ARG A 109 -2.44 14.07 -9.49
N ILE A 110 -2.59 14.41 -10.77
CA ILE A 110 -2.57 13.45 -11.89
C ILE A 110 -1.19 12.80 -11.98
N SER A 111 -0.09 13.56 -11.89
CA SER A 111 1.26 12.99 -11.93
C SER A 111 1.50 11.98 -10.80
N ARG A 112 1.03 12.29 -9.57
CA ARG A 112 1.08 11.35 -8.45
C ARG A 112 0.21 10.12 -8.69
N LEU A 113 -0.99 10.30 -9.24
CA LEU A 113 -1.89 9.19 -9.58
C LEU A 113 -1.25 8.25 -10.60
N VAL A 114 -0.67 8.79 -11.68
CA VAL A 114 0.02 8.02 -12.71
C VAL A 114 1.16 7.20 -12.11
N LYS A 115 2.01 7.80 -11.27
CA LYS A 115 3.08 7.05 -10.58
C LYS A 115 2.55 5.88 -9.75
N MET A 116 1.43 6.07 -9.05
CA MET A 116 0.83 4.98 -8.26
C MET A 116 0.24 3.88 -9.15
N LEU A 117 -0.36 4.24 -10.27
CA LEU A 117 -0.85 3.29 -11.27
C LEU A 117 0.29 2.49 -11.92
N SER A 118 1.45 3.13 -12.17
CA SER A 118 2.64 2.42 -12.65
C SER A 118 3.14 1.37 -11.66
N VAL A 119 3.24 1.72 -10.36
CA VAL A 119 3.61 0.74 -9.31
C VAL A 119 2.60 -0.41 -9.22
N LEU A 120 1.32 -0.13 -9.41
CA LEU A 120 0.26 -1.15 -9.49
C LEU A 120 0.41 -2.07 -10.70
N ALA A 121 0.84 -1.53 -11.84
CA ALA A 121 1.04 -2.29 -13.07
C ALA A 121 2.31 -3.14 -13.02
N GLU A 122 3.39 -2.65 -12.41
CA GLU A 122 4.67 -3.36 -12.26
C GLU A 122 4.62 -4.46 -11.19
N GLY A 123 3.82 -4.32 -10.14
CA GLY A 123 3.63 -5.36 -9.11
C GLY A 123 2.77 -6.57 -9.54
N ARG A 124 2.55 -6.75 -10.85
CA ARG A 124 1.75 -7.83 -11.46
C ARG A 124 2.60 -8.97 -12.05
N GLU A 125 3.93 -8.90 -11.92
CA GLU A 125 4.87 -9.96 -12.30
C GLU A 125 5.31 -10.82 -11.11
#